data_AF-A0A453FZS2-F1
#
_entry.id   AF-A0A453FZS2-F1
#
_cell.length_a   1.000
_cell.length_b   1.000
_cell.length_c   1.000
_cell.angle_alpha   90.00
_cell.angle_beta   90.00
_cell.angle_gamma   90.00
#
_symmetry.space_group_name_H-M   'P 1'
#
loop_
_entity.id
_entity.type
_entity.pdbx_description
1 polymer ?
#
loop_
_entity_poly.entity_id
_entity_poly.type
_entity_poly.pdbx_seq_one_letter_code
_entity_poly.pdbx_strand_id
1 'polypeptide(L)'
;MRDRYTLLPETRERIVATEVTAWWRYPFEHISQLPSKPFCFTQRYQDVKKVLADTFFGPSDVGVYSPSVQNTLYLMAREVLTRFPDIASVQLRMPNLHFLPVNLGGKENPGLVKFADDVYMPTDEPHGTIEATLSRANSKL
;
A
#
# COMPACT_ATOMS: atom_id res chain seq x y z
N MET A 1 7.88 -14.68 -13.11
CA MET A 1 7.43 -15.09 -14.46
C MET A 1 8.05 -14.14 -15.45
N ARG A 2 8.68 -14.64 -16.53
CA ARG A 2 9.18 -13.83 -17.64
C ARG A 2 8.66 -14.43 -18.93
N ASP A 3 8.22 -13.59 -19.84
CA ASP A 3 7.84 -13.97 -21.19
C ASP A 3 8.58 -13.11 -22.23
N ARG A 4 8.26 -13.29 -23.52
CA ARG A 4 8.88 -12.56 -24.62
C ARG A 4 8.61 -11.04 -24.62
N TYR A 5 7.68 -10.56 -23.80
CA TYR A 5 7.29 -9.15 -23.69
C TYR A 5 7.76 -8.51 -22.37
N THR A 6 8.42 -9.27 -21.51
CA THR A 6 8.89 -8.78 -20.20
C THR A 6 10.19 -7.99 -20.36
N LEU A 7 10.04 -6.67 -20.54
CA LEU A 7 11.17 -5.73 -20.62
C LEU A 7 11.66 -5.23 -19.24
N LEU A 8 10.81 -5.36 -18.20
CA LEU A 8 11.15 -4.89 -16.87
C LEU A 8 12.31 -5.71 -16.27
N PRO A 9 13.42 -5.07 -15.87
CA PRO A 9 14.49 -5.75 -15.14
C PRO A 9 14.06 -6.05 -13.71
N GLU A 10 14.65 -7.09 -13.12
CA GLU A 10 14.52 -7.32 -11.68
C GLU A 10 15.29 -6.21 -10.93
N THR A 11 14.74 -5.77 -9.80
CA THR A 11 15.41 -4.83 -8.90
C THR A 11 15.29 -5.29 -7.46
N ARG A 12 16.31 -4.95 -6.66
CA ARG A 12 16.31 -5.16 -5.20
C ARG A 12 15.85 -3.92 -4.44
N GLU A 13 16.06 -2.75 -5.01
CA GLU A 13 15.72 -1.46 -4.42
C GLU A 13 14.99 -0.57 -5.44
N ARG A 14 13.92 0.08 -4.97
CA ARG A 14 13.16 1.07 -5.74
C ARG A 14 12.29 1.89 -4.80
N ILE A 15 11.91 3.07 -5.26
CA ILE A 15 10.87 3.87 -4.61
C ILE A 15 9.54 3.13 -4.70
N VAL A 16 8.82 3.08 -3.58
CA VAL A 16 7.41 2.69 -3.52
C VAL A 16 6.63 3.91 -3.05
N ALA A 17 5.79 4.45 -3.94
CA ALA A 17 4.86 5.54 -3.63
C ALA A 17 3.44 5.08 -3.95
N THR A 18 2.47 5.44 -3.10
CA THR A 18 1.09 4.98 -3.26
C THR A 18 0.10 5.95 -2.63
N GLU A 19 -1.10 6.00 -3.20
CA GLU A 19 -2.27 6.65 -2.60
C GLU A 19 -3.18 5.58 -1.99
N VAL A 20 -3.11 5.41 -0.67
CA VAL A 20 -3.87 4.35 0.00
C VAL A 20 -5.34 4.75 0.12
N THR A 21 -6.23 4.02 -0.58
CA THR A 21 -7.66 4.05 -0.30
C THR A 21 -8.06 2.84 0.54
N ALA A 22 -8.75 3.07 1.65
CA ALA A 22 -9.14 2.02 2.59
C ALA A 22 -10.63 2.10 2.94
N TRP A 23 -11.29 0.94 2.91
CA TRP A 23 -12.64 0.75 3.41
C TRP A 23 -12.64 -0.37 4.44
N TRP A 24 -13.50 -0.28 5.44
CA TRP A 24 -13.71 -1.37 6.38
C TRP A 24 -15.16 -1.48 6.82
N ARG A 25 -15.55 -2.67 7.25
CA ARG A 25 -16.91 -3.00 7.66
C ARG A 25 -16.94 -3.43 9.12
N TYR A 26 -17.87 -2.86 9.88
CA TYR A 26 -18.21 -3.37 11.21
C TYR A 26 -19.26 -4.48 11.10
N PRO A 27 -19.29 -5.47 12.01
CA PRO A 27 -20.23 -6.60 11.97
C PRO A 27 -21.61 -6.28 12.57
N PHE A 28 -21.95 -5.00 12.80
CA PHE A 28 -23.21 -4.64 13.44
C PHE A 28 -24.40 -4.93 12.51
N GLU A 29 -25.38 -5.70 13.00
CA GLU A 29 -26.64 -6.02 12.32
C GLU A 29 -27.80 -5.16 12.85
N HIS A 30 -27.70 -4.66 14.09
CA HIS A 30 -28.74 -3.85 14.74
C HIS A 30 -28.18 -2.60 15.42
N ILE A 31 -29.02 -1.56 15.52
CA ILE A 31 -28.64 -0.27 16.15
C ILE A 31 -28.25 -0.42 17.63
N SER A 32 -28.81 -1.41 18.32
CA SER A 32 -28.50 -1.73 19.73
C SER A 32 -27.07 -2.25 19.93
N GLN A 33 -26.39 -2.69 18.87
CA GLN A 33 -24.99 -3.14 18.91
C GLN A 33 -24.01 -1.99 18.71
N LEU A 34 -24.49 -0.79 18.34
CA LEU A 34 -23.61 0.35 18.14
C LEU A 34 -23.02 0.80 19.49
N PRO A 35 -21.73 1.17 19.52
CA PRO A 35 -21.13 1.68 20.73
C PRO A 35 -21.81 2.98 21.16
N SER A 36 -22.25 3.06 22.42
CA SER A 36 -22.85 4.28 22.98
C SER A 36 -21.81 5.37 23.29
N LYS A 37 -20.52 5.04 23.20
CA LYS A 37 -19.42 5.97 23.47
C LYS A 37 -19.36 7.03 22.35
N PRO A 38 -19.42 8.32 22.68
CA PRO A 38 -19.28 9.38 21.67
C PRO A 38 -17.89 9.31 21.01
N PHE A 39 -17.83 9.71 19.73
CA PHE A 39 -16.60 9.76 18.93
C PHE A 39 -15.85 8.44 18.71
N CYS A 40 -16.45 7.28 19.04
CA CYS A 40 -15.81 5.98 18.87
C CYS A 40 -15.35 5.71 17.43
N PHE A 41 -16.15 6.08 16.42
CA PHE A 41 -15.78 5.91 15.01
C PHE A 41 -14.66 6.84 14.56
N THR A 42 -14.65 8.09 15.04
CA THR A 42 -13.57 9.04 14.75
C THR A 42 -12.25 8.55 15.35
N GLN A 43 -12.27 8.05 16.58
CA GLN A 43 -11.10 7.43 17.18
C GLN A 43 -10.64 6.21 16.38
N ARG A 44 -11.57 5.32 15.98
CA ARG A 44 -11.22 4.15 15.17
C ARG A 44 -10.62 4.53 13.83
N TYR A 45 -11.12 5.58 13.17
CA TYR A 45 -10.52 6.10 11.93
C TYR A 45 -9.05 6.48 12.14
N GLN A 46 -8.74 7.23 13.20
CA GLN A 46 -7.36 7.63 13.50
C GLN A 46 -6.47 6.42 13.83
N ASP A 47 -6.99 5.49 14.62
CA ASP A 47 -6.27 4.28 15.00
C ASP A 47 -5.98 3.40 13.78
N VAL A 48 -6.95 3.19 12.88
CA VAL A 48 -6.77 2.44 11.62
C VAL A 48 -5.74 3.14 10.74
N LYS A 49 -5.87 4.44 10.53
CA LYS A 49 -4.91 5.23 9.74
C LYS A 49 -3.49 5.07 10.28
N LYS A 50 -3.33 5.13 11.61
CA LYS A 50 -2.03 4.93 12.26
C LYS A 50 -1.48 3.53 12.02
N VAL A 51 -2.29 2.48 12.17
CA VAL A 51 -1.85 1.09 11.93
C VAL A 51 -1.41 0.89 10.48
N LEU A 52 -2.16 1.42 9.51
CA LEU A 52 -1.80 1.35 8.11
C LEU A 52 -0.46 2.05 7.83
N ALA A 53 -0.27 3.27 8.36
CA ALA A 53 0.98 4.02 8.19
C ALA A 53 2.18 3.34 8.88
N ASP A 54 2.03 2.94 10.14
CA ASP A 54 3.09 2.27 10.90
C ASP A 54 3.52 0.96 10.22
N THR A 55 2.57 0.21 9.64
CA THR A 55 2.86 -1.05 8.93
C THR A 55 3.54 -0.80 7.59
N PHE A 56 3.18 0.27 6.89
CA PHE A 56 3.79 0.64 5.61
C PHE A 56 5.23 1.12 5.77
N PHE A 57 5.49 2.00 6.75
CA PHE A 57 6.81 2.59 6.96
C PHE A 57 7.74 1.73 7.82
N GLY A 58 7.21 0.95 8.76
CA GLY A 58 8.02 0.23 9.74
C GLY A 58 8.67 1.16 10.78
N PRO A 59 9.67 0.68 11.52
CA PRO A 59 10.45 1.50 12.45
C PRO A 59 11.10 2.72 11.75
N SER A 60 11.05 3.89 12.38
CA SER A 60 11.50 5.15 11.75
C SER A 60 13.01 5.24 11.50
N ASP A 61 13.80 4.44 12.20
CA ASP A 61 15.27 4.40 12.13
C ASP A 61 15.80 3.48 11.02
N VAL A 62 15.10 2.36 10.76
CA VAL A 62 15.57 1.32 9.82
C VAL A 62 14.57 0.98 8.70
N GLY A 63 13.33 1.44 8.82
CA GLY A 63 12.23 1.09 7.93
C GLY A 63 11.89 -0.40 7.94
N VAL A 64 11.18 -0.85 6.91
CA VAL A 64 10.87 -2.27 6.69
C VAL A 64 11.01 -2.62 5.22
N TYR A 65 11.68 -3.73 4.92
CA TYR A 65 11.76 -4.24 3.57
C TYR A 65 10.40 -4.77 3.10
N SER A 66 9.97 -4.35 1.91
CA SER A 66 8.79 -4.87 1.23
C SER A 66 9.17 -5.59 -0.07
N PRO A 67 8.94 -6.91 -0.17
CA PRO A 67 9.19 -7.65 -1.41
C PRO A 67 8.17 -7.34 -2.50
N SER A 68 6.98 -6.85 -2.14
CA SER A 68 5.91 -6.50 -3.07
C SER A 68 4.83 -5.65 -2.43
N VAL A 69 4.15 -4.81 -3.23
CA VAL A 69 2.99 -4.04 -2.77
C VAL A 69 1.88 -4.98 -2.28
N GLN A 70 1.71 -6.15 -2.91
CA GLN A 70 0.78 -7.19 -2.46
C GLN A 70 1.07 -7.66 -1.03
N ASN A 71 2.34 -7.89 -0.70
CA ASN A 71 2.74 -8.30 0.65
C ASN A 71 2.47 -7.19 1.66
N THR A 72 2.86 -5.94 1.35
CA THR A 72 2.58 -4.78 2.22
C THR A 72 1.09 -4.59 2.43
N LEU A 73 0.28 -4.67 1.37
CA LEU A 73 -1.18 -4.56 1.43
C LEU A 73 -1.78 -5.63 2.35
N TYR A 74 -1.37 -6.89 2.18
CA TYR A 74 -1.82 -8.00 3.01
C TYR A 74 -1.48 -7.76 4.50
N LEU A 75 -0.23 -7.39 4.79
CA LEU A 75 0.21 -7.12 6.16
C LEU A 75 -0.57 -5.97 6.78
N MET A 76 -0.75 -4.85 6.06
CA MET A 76 -1.53 -3.71 6.51
C MET A 76 -2.97 -4.11 6.89
N ALA A 77 -3.68 -4.82 6.01
CA ALA A 77 -5.04 -5.26 6.28
C ALA A 77 -5.10 -6.28 7.44
N ARG A 78 -4.13 -7.20 7.52
CA ARG A 78 -4.01 -8.16 8.61
C ARG A 78 -3.77 -7.49 9.96
N GLU A 79 -2.90 -6.48 10.04
CA GLU A 79 -2.61 -5.77 11.29
C GLU A 79 -3.83 -4.98 11.78
N VAL A 80 -4.60 -4.36 10.88
CA VAL A 80 -5.88 -3.71 11.21
C VAL A 80 -6.85 -4.72 11.82
N LEU A 81 -7.05 -5.87 11.17
CA LEU A 81 -7.91 -6.93 11.70
C LEU A 81 -7.36 -7.55 12.99
N THR A 82 -6.05 -7.60 13.19
CA THR A 82 -5.47 -8.14 14.43
C THR A 82 -5.73 -7.21 15.61
N ARG A 83 -5.55 -5.89 15.41
CA ARG A 83 -5.68 -4.89 16.47
C ARG A 83 -7.12 -4.50 16.79
N PHE A 84 -8.05 -4.64 15.83
CA PHE A 84 -9.43 -4.18 15.97
C PHE A 84 -10.43 -5.33 15.78
N PRO A 85 -10.77 -6.05 16.88
CA PRO A 85 -11.74 -7.15 16.87
C PRO A 85 -13.13 -6.77 16.33
N ASP A 86 -13.52 -5.51 16.48
CA ASP A 86 -14.77 -4.91 16.03
C ASP A 86 -14.82 -4.64 14.51
N ILE A 87 -13.72 -4.81 13.77
CA ILE A 87 -13.71 -4.75 12.30
C ILE A 87 -13.83 -6.18 11.73
N ALA A 88 -14.76 -6.36 10.80
CA ALA A 88 -15.07 -7.64 10.17
C ALA A 88 -14.28 -7.88 8.87
N SER A 89 -14.09 -6.83 8.07
CA SER A 89 -13.32 -6.86 6.83
C SER A 89 -12.66 -5.50 6.54
N VAL A 90 -11.57 -5.56 5.78
CA VAL A 90 -10.80 -4.40 5.31
C VAL A 90 -10.52 -4.58 3.81
N GLN A 91 -10.86 -3.59 3.01
CA GLN A 91 -10.51 -3.50 1.59
C GLN A 91 -9.49 -2.39 1.42
N LEU A 92 -8.41 -2.67 0.69
CA LEU A 92 -7.36 -1.71 0.36
C LEU A 92 -7.19 -1.64 -1.16
N ARG A 93 -7.01 -0.42 -1.65
CA ARG A 93 -6.58 -0.11 -3.02
C ARG A 93 -5.32 0.75 -2.94
N MET A 94 -4.26 0.29 -3.60
CA MET A 94 -2.92 0.87 -3.54
C MET A 94 -2.32 0.96 -4.96
N PRO A 95 -2.50 2.08 -5.66
CA PRO A 95 -1.79 2.33 -6.92
C PRO A 95 -0.29 2.47 -6.65
N ASN A 96 0.54 1.90 -7.51
CA ASN A 96 1.99 2.04 -7.46
C ASN A 96 2.40 3.25 -8.32
N LEU A 97 2.54 4.41 -7.68
CA LEU A 97 2.96 5.65 -8.31
C LEU A 97 4.44 5.53 -8.67
N HIS A 98 4.74 5.62 -9.96
CA HIS A 98 6.08 5.34 -10.46
C HIS A 98 6.97 6.58 -10.41
N PHE A 99 8.15 6.41 -9.83
CA PHE A 99 9.27 7.35 -9.87
C PHE A 99 10.42 6.64 -10.57
N LEU A 100 10.59 6.90 -11.87
CA LEU A 100 11.52 6.17 -12.73
C LEU A 100 12.90 6.85 -12.73
N PRO A 101 14.01 6.09 -12.65
CA PRO A 101 15.36 6.62 -12.82
C PRO A 101 15.53 7.43 -14.11
N VAL A 102 15.99 8.68 -14.01
CA VAL A 102 16.23 9.50 -15.21
C VAL A 102 17.49 9.01 -15.93
N ASN A 103 17.32 8.62 -17.20
CA ASN A 103 18.43 8.28 -18.10
C ASN A 103 18.22 9.02 -19.42
N LEU A 104 18.96 10.11 -19.63
CA LEU A 104 18.84 10.96 -20.83
C LEU A 104 19.87 10.60 -21.91
N GLY A 105 20.47 9.41 -21.84
CA GLY A 105 21.33 8.89 -22.89
C GLY A 105 20.55 8.59 -24.18
N GLY A 106 20.87 9.29 -25.26
CA GLY A 106 20.37 9.01 -26.60
C GLY A 106 21.33 8.14 -27.42
N LYS A 107 20.94 7.70 -28.62
CA LYS A 107 21.83 6.94 -29.53
C LYS A 107 23.12 7.69 -29.89
N GLU A 108 23.05 9.01 -29.98
CA GLU A 108 24.18 9.88 -30.35
C GLU A 108 25.05 10.28 -29.15
N ASN A 109 24.49 10.26 -27.94
CA ASN A 109 25.24 10.54 -26.71
C ASN A 109 24.74 9.66 -25.55
N PRO A 110 25.21 8.40 -25.48
CA PRO A 110 24.73 7.41 -24.51
C PRO A 110 25.08 7.75 -23.05
N GLY A 111 25.95 8.74 -22.82
CA GLY A 111 26.45 9.12 -21.50
C GLY A 111 26.02 10.51 -21.04
N LEU A 112 25.09 11.17 -21.74
CA LEU A 112 24.73 12.56 -21.46
C LEU A 112 24.28 12.77 -20.01
N VAL A 113 23.39 11.91 -19.50
CA VAL A 113 23.03 11.83 -18.08
C VAL A 113 22.83 10.37 -17.71
N LYS A 114 23.66 9.88 -16.80
CA LYS A 114 23.50 8.57 -16.18
C LYS A 114 22.87 8.77 -14.81
N PHE A 115 21.86 7.97 -14.52
CA PHE A 115 21.26 7.89 -13.19
C PHE A 115 22.31 7.48 -12.15
N ALA A 116 22.38 8.21 -11.05
CA ALA A 116 23.30 7.97 -9.93
C ALA A 116 22.55 7.95 -8.59
N ASP A 117 21.35 7.33 -8.60
CA ASP A 117 20.44 7.27 -7.43
C ASP A 117 19.94 8.65 -6.96
N ASP A 118 19.93 9.63 -7.86
CA ASP A 118 19.79 11.06 -7.55
C ASP A 118 18.54 11.71 -8.14
N VAL A 119 18.20 11.43 -9.40
CA VAL A 119 17.08 12.07 -10.10
C VAL A 119 16.07 11.05 -10.60
N TYR A 120 14.83 11.17 -10.11
CA TYR A 120 13.71 10.33 -10.51
C TYR A 120 12.62 11.16 -11.19
N MET A 121 12.04 10.63 -12.27
CA MET A 121 10.92 11.21 -12.99
C MET A 121 9.60 10.62 -12.46
N PRO A 122 8.71 11.43 -11.86
CA PRO A 122 7.36 10.99 -11.54
C PRO A 122 6.57 10.77 -12.83
N THR A 123 5.73 9.73 -12.86
CA THR A 123 4.79 9.49 -13.97
C THR A 123 3.39 9.24 -13.43
N ASP A 124 2.41 9.94 -13.98
CA ASP A 124 1.00 9.79 -13.57
C ASP A 124 0.39 8.50 -14.15
N GLU A 125 0.71 8.19 -15.41
CA GLU A 125 0.23 7.01 -16.13
C GLU A 125 1.33 6.39 -17.01
N PRO A 126 1.30 5.06 -17.23
CA PRO A 126 0.44 4.07 -16.56
C PRO A 126 0.95 3.72 -15.16
N HIS A 127 0.05 3.35 -14.24
CA HIS A 127 0.40 2.80 -12.93
C HIS A 127 -0.28 1.44 -12.69
N GLY A 128 0.45 0.52 -12.07
CA GLY A 128 -0.14 -0.72 -11.58
C GLY A 128 -1.02 -0.44 -10.37
N THR A 129 -2.25 -0.95 -10.33
CA THR A 129 -3.11 -0.88 -9.14
C THR A 129 -3.18 -2.25 -8.46
N ILE A 130 -2.92 -2.28 -7.16
CA ILE A 130 -3.03 -3.49 -6.34
C ILE A 130 -4.23 -3.32 -5.40
N GLU A 131 -5.14 -4.29 -5.39
CA GLU A 131 -6.33 -4.28 -4.55
C GLU A 131 -6.50 -5.63 -3.86
N ALA A 132 -6.94 -5.62 -2.60
CA ALA A 132 -7.41 -6.83 -1.94
C ALA A 132 -8.41 -6.51 -0.82
N THR A 133 -9.25 -7.50 -0.53
CA THR A 133 -10.14 -7.50 0.63
C THR A 133 -9.78 -8.67 1.53
N LEU A 134 -9.49 -8.38 2.79
CA LEU A 134 -9.32 -9.38 3.85
C LEU A 134 -10.54 -9.35 4.77
N SER A 135 -11.05 -10.52 5.11
CA SER A 135 -12.16 -10.68 6.03
C SER A 135 -11.88 -11.77 7.06
N ARG A 136 -12.52 -11.66 8.22
CA ARG A 136 -12.59 -12.79 9.17
C ARG A 136 -13.42 -13.92 8.57
N ALA A 137 -13.17 -15.16 8.99
CA ALA A 137 -13.89 -16.34 8.50
C ALA A 137 -15.42 -16.22 8.66
N ASN A 138 -15.88 -15.60 9.76
CA ASN A 138 -17.31 -15.45 10.06
C ASN A 138 -17.93 -14.18 9.45
N SER A 139 -17.18 -13.43 8.62
CA SER A 139 -17.68 -12.22 7.96
C SER A 139 -18.54 -12.60 6.76
N LYS A 140 -19.79 -12.13 6.73
CA LYS A 140 -20.61 -12.07 5.50
C LYS A 140 -20.00 -10.98 4.60
N LEU A 141 -19.20 -11.39 3.60
CA LEU A 141 -18.70 -10.52 2.54
C LEU A 141 -19.78 -10.31 1.48
#